data_AF-A0A841BRL4-F1
#
_entry.id   AF-A0A841BRL4-F1
#
_cell.length_a   1.000
_cell.length_b   1.000
_cell.length_c   1.000
_cell.angle_alpha   90.00
_cell.angle_beta   90.00
_cell.angle_gamma   90.00
#
_symmetry.space_group_name_H-M   'P 1'
#
loop_
_entity.id
_entity.type
_entity.pdbx_description
1 polymer ?
#
loop_
_entity_poly.entity_id
_entity_poly.type
_entity_poly.pdbx_seq_one_letter_code
_entity_poly.pdbx_strand_id
1 'polypeptide(L)'
;MGRHHSSPLETVVDWREDRLAAARTGDNPMLMAKMRSGFAVFGDTQHLPGYCVLISDVDDADHLTDLSREQRLEFLTDLSLLGEVVFNVCSGQDPAFLRINYEVLGNSYHHLHGHVHARYYWESGEFRGVPVWRYPDSDRFAPEHDATSSPAADKHEALRDAITAELHRVITTAY
;
A
#
# COMPACT_ATOMS: atom_id res chain seq x y z
N MET A 1 -12.39 -2.77 -52.05
CA MET A 1 -12.45 -1.61 -51.14
C MET A 1 -12.57 -2.13 -49.71
N GLY A 2 -11.53 -1.93 -48.91
CA GLY A 2 -11.36 -2.55 -47.60
C GLY A 2 -12.34 -2.02 -46.56
N ARG A 3 -12.90 -2.92 -45.76
CA ARG A 3 -13.64 -2.57 -44.54
C ARG A 3 -12.61 -2.21 -43.48
N HIS A 4 -12.51 -0.93 -43.16
CA HIS A 4 -11.80 -0.49 -41.97
C HIS A 4 -12.54 -1.01 -40.74
N HIS A 5 -11.98 -2.04 -40.10
CA HIS A 5 -12.30 -2.36 -38.71
C HIS A 5 -11.58 -1.32 -37.85
N SER A 6 -12.31 -0.30 -37.40
CA SER A 6 -11.90 0.51 -36.26
C SER A 6 -12.07 -0.35 -35.01
N SER A 7 -10.96 -0.86 -34.47
CA SER A 7 -10.92 -1.43 -33.13
C SER A 7 -11.36 -0.35 -32.13
N PRO A 8 -12.22 -0.63 -31.14
CA PRO A 8 -12.50 0.33 -30.09
C PRO A 8 -11.18 0.66 -29.40
N LEU A 9 -10.90 1.96 -29.22
CA LEU A 9 -9.85 2.40 -28.31
C LEU A 9 -10.28 1.91 -26.92
N GLU A 10 -9.60 0.89 -26.39
CA GLU A 10 -9.71 0.53 -24.98
C GLU A 10 -9.36 1.78 -24.18
N THR A 11 -10.36 2.37 -23.55
CA THR A 11 -10.14 3.36 -22.52
C THR A 11 -9.41 2.67 -21.40
N VAL A 12 -8.10 2.88 -21.29
CA VAL A 12 -7.31 2.46 -20.14
C VAL A 12 -7.87 3.20 -18.93
N VAL A 13 -8.72 2.53 -18.16
CA VAL A 13 -9.23 3.04 -16.89
C VAL A 13 -8.02 3.15 -15.96
N ASP A 14 -7.83 4.30 -15.32
CA ASP A 14 -6.76 4.45 -14.32
C ASP A 14 -7.05 3.48 -13.17
N TRP A 15 -6.10 2.59 -12.87
CA TRP A 15 -6.21 1.60 -11.80
C TRP A 15 -6.52 2.23 -10.43
N ARG A 16 -6.26 3.53 -10.27
CA ARG A 16 -6.58 4.30 -9.06
C ARG A 16 -8.07 4.55 -8.87
N GLU A 17 -8.88 4.51 -9.93
CA GLU A 17 -10.33 4.69 -9.86
C GLU A 17 -11.01 3.50 -9.14
N ASP A 18 -10.50 2.29 -9.34
CA ASP A 18 -10.93 1.09 -8.63
C ASP A 18 -9.73 0.21 -8.27
N ARG A 19 -9.14 0.53 -7.12
CA ARG A 19 -7.92 -0.14 -6.62
C ARG A 19 -8.16 -1.60 -6.28
N LEU A 20 -9.37 -1.96 -5.84
CA LEU A 20 -9.70 -3.34 -5.51
C LEU A 20 -9.83 -4.17 -6.78
N ALA A 21 -10.58 -3.70 -7.77
CA ALA A 21 -10.70 -4.40 -9.05
C ALA A 21 -9.33 -4.58 -9.71
N ALA A 22 -8.52 -3.52 -9.77
CA ALA A 22 -7.18 -3.58 -10.33
C ALA A 22 -6.24 -4.53 -9.54
N ALA A 23 -6.39 -4.63 -8.22
CA ALA A 23 -5.63 -5.60 -7.42
C ALA A 23 -6.06 -7.06 -7.71
N ARG A 24 -7.35 -7.30 -7.96
CA ARG A 24 -7.88 -8.63 -8.32
C ARG A 24 -7.44 -9.09 -9.69
N THR A 25 -7.38 -8.19 -10.67
CA THR A 25 -6.94 -8.51 -12.04
C THR A 25 -5.43 -8.51 -12.19
N GLY A 26 -4.69 -7.94 -11.23
CA GLY A 26 -3.24 -7.78 -11.28
C GLY A 26 -2.78 -6.55 -12.06
N ASP A 27 -3.70 -5.68 -12.47
CA ASP A 27 -3.41 -4.46 -13.23
C ASP A 27 -2.93 -3.31 -12.33
N ASN A 28 -3.07 -3.43 -11.01
CA ASN A 28 -2.50 -2.47 -10.07
C ASN A 28 -0.96 -2.63 -10.02
N PRO A 29 -0.17 -1.65 -10.50
CA PRO A 29 1.29 -1.76 -10.54
C PRO A 29 1.93 -1.81 -9.14
N MET A 30 1.19 -1.40 -8.10
CA MET A 30 1.65 -1.44 -6.72
C MET A 30 1.34 -2.78 -6.02
N LEU A 31 0.63 -3.70 -6.66
CA LEU A 31 0.30 -5.00 -6.08
C LEU A 31 1.58 -5.78 -5.74
N MET A 32 1.70 -6.19 -4.48
CA MET A 32 2.81 -7.03 -4.00
C MET A 32 2.38 -8.49 -3.86
N ALA A 33 1.28 -8.75 -3.15
CA ALA A 33 0.76 -10.10 -2.96
C ALA A 33 -0.72 -10.12 -2.56
N LYS A 34 -1.37 -11.25 -2.84
CA LYS A 34 -2.64 -11.64 -2.23
C LYS A 34 -2.38 -12.24 -0.84
N MET A 35 -2.99 -11.66 0.18
CA MET A 35 -3.08 -12.19 1.55
C MET A 35 -4.45 -12.85 1.77
N ARG A 36 -4.67 -13.53 2.90
CA ARG A 36 -5.95 -14.23 3.16
C ARG A 36 -7.15 -13.27 3.13
N SER A 37 -7.04 -12.12 3.79
CA SER A 37 -8.10 -11.13 3.94
C SER A 37 -8.19 -10.08 2.83
N GLY A 38 -7.17 -10.00 1.96
CA GLY A 38 -6.98 -8.79 1.15
C GLY A 38 -5.76 -8.80 0.24
N PHE A 39 -5.45 -7.63 -0.32
CA PHE A 39 -4.31 -7.40 -1.19
C PHE A 39 -3.33 -6.43 -0.53
N ALA A 40 -2.07 -6.84 -0.40
CA ALA A 40 -1.01 -5.94 0.03
C ALA A 40 -0.47 -5.19 -1.19
N VAL A 41 -0.50 -3.86 -1.12
CA VAL A 41 0.00 -2.96 -2.15
C VAL A 41 1.02 -1.99 -1.58
N PHE A 42 1.98 -1.60 -2.40
CA PHE A 42 2.91 -0.51 -2.09
C PHE A 42 2.20 0.84 -2.21
N GLY A 43 2.56 1.81 -1.37
CA GLY A 43 1.96 3.14 -1.42
C GLY A 43 2.40 3.93 -2.65
N ASP A 44 1.47 4.63 -3.30
CA ASP A 44 1.74 5.46 -4.48
C ASP A 44 2.79 6.56 -4.24
N THR A 45 2.85 7.05 -3.00
CA THR A 45 3.88 7.98 -2.53
C THR A 45 4.81 7.28 -1.55
N GLN A 46 6.09 7.62 -1.63
CA GLN A 46 7.14 7.13 -0.77
C GLN A 46 7.89 8.28 -0.09
N HIS A 47 7.21 9.39 0.23
CA HIS A 47 7.76 10.50 1.03
C HIS A 47 8.29 10.00 2.39
N LEU A 48 7.61 9.01 2.97
CA LEU A 48 8.15 8.09 3.97
C LEU A 48 8.32 6.72 3.29
N PRO A 49 9.54 6.31 2.93
CA PRO A 49 9.77 5.05 2.23
C PRO A 49 9.24 3.85 3.03
N GLY A 50 8.69 2.86 2.36
CA GLY A 50 8.12 1.66 2.98
C GLY A 50 6.64 1.80 3.34
N TYR A 51 5.97 2.85 2.89
CA TYR A 51 4.52 2.97 3.02
C TYR A 51 3.83 1.86 2.21
N CYS A 52 2.99 1.08 2.87
CA CYS A 52 2.18 0.00 2.29
C CYS A 52 0.72 0.11 2.74
N VAL A 53 -0.18 -0.52 1.98
CA VAL A 53 -1.62 -0.60 2.28
C VAL A 53 -2.10 -2.04 2.13
N LEU A 54 -2.93 -2.50 3.07
CA LEU A 54 -3.74 -3.70 2.93
C LEU A 54 -5.15 -3.29 2.52
N ILE A 55 -5.62 -3.72 1.36
CA ILE A 55 -6.98 -3.50 0.86
C ILE A 55 -7.80 -4.76 1.12
N SER A 56 -8.93 -4.67 1.83
CA SER A 56 -9.81 -5.82 2.06
C SER A 56 -10.37 -6.35 0.74
N ASP A 57 -10.51 -7.67 0.61
CA ASP A 57 -11.11 -8.32 -0.57
C ASP A 57 -12.63 -8.57 -0.42
N VAL A 58 -13.29 -7.92 0.53
CA VAL A 58 -14.75 -7.98 0.70
C VAL A 58 -15.37 -6.75 0.06
N ASP A 59 -16.18 -6.95 -0.99
CA ASP A 59 -16.70 -5.87 -1.86
C ASP A 59 -17.37 -4.72 -1.10
N ASP A 60 -18.28 -5.05 -0.18
CA ASP A 60 -19.11 -4.07 0.51
C ASP A 60 -18.59 -3.71 1.91
N ALA A 61 -17.32 -4.01 2.22
CA ALA A 61 -16.75 -3.68 3.52
C ALA A 61 -16.22 -2.25 3.51
N ASP A 62 -16.87 -1.33 4.22
CA ASP A 62 -16.37 0.03 4.48
C ASP A 62 -15.63 0.09 5.82
N HIS A 63 -16.12 -0.68 6.79
CA HIS A 63 -15.59 -0.75 8.15
C HIS A 63 -15.25 -2.17 8.59
N LEU A 64 -14.40 -2.27 9.61
CA LEU A 64 -14.11 -3.55 10.29
C LEU A 64 -15.39 -4.26 10.79
N THR A 65 -16.45 -3.50 11.07
CA THR A 65 -17.73 -4.04 11.55
C THR A 65 -18.59 -4.70 10.48
N ASP A 66 -18.31 -4.44 9.21
CA ASP A 66 -19.01 -5.06 8.08
C ASP A 66 -18.48 -6.49 7.83
N LEU A 67 -17.25 -6.76 8.28
CA LEU A 67 -16.68 -8.09 8.32
C LEU A 67 -17.30 -8.93 9.45
N SER A 68 -17.46 -10.24 9.18
CA SER A 68 -17.71 -11.22 10.26
C SER A 68 -16.57 -11.18 11.29
N ARG A 69 -16.81 -11.69 12.50
CA ARG A 69 -15.78 -11.71 13.55
C ARG A 69 -14.51 -12.43 13.10
N GLU A 70 -14.65 -13.52 12.36
CA GLU A 70 -13.52 -14.29 11.81
C GLU A 70 -12.75 -13.49 10.76
N GLN A 71 -13.45 -12.93 9.76
CA GLN A 71 -12.83 -12.08 8.74
C GLN A 71 -12.14 -10.85 9.34
N ARG A 72 -12.70 -10.26 10.39
CA ARG A 72 -12.09 -9.13 11.10
C ARG A 72 -10.78 -9.53 11.77
N LEU A 73 -10.75 -10.69 12.42
CA LEU A 73 -9.52 -11.21 13.03
C LEU A 73 -8.47 -11.50 11.97
N GLU A 74 -8.88 -12.06 10.83
CA GLU A 74 -7.98 -12.31 9.70
C GLU A 74 -7.41 -11.01 9.12
N PHE A 75 -8.25 -9.99 8.88
CA PHE A 75 -7.82 -8.68 8.39
C PHE A 75 -6.82 -8.00 9.31
N LEU A 76 -7.09 -7.99 10.63
CA LEU A 76 -6.17 -7.39 11.60
C LEU A 76 -4.88 -8.21 11.75
N THR A 77 -4.95 -9.53 11.57
CA THR A 77 -3.76 -10.39 11.55
C THR A 77 -2.89 -10.08 10.33
N ASP A 78 -3.47 -10.06 9.13
CA ASP A 78 -2.78 -9.72 7.89
C ASP A 78 -2.20 -8.30 7.92
N LEU A 79 -2.94 -7.32 8.47
CA LEU A 79 -2.42 -5.97 8.64
C LEU A 79 -1.20 -5.97 9.57
N SER A 80 -1.22 -6.76 10.64
CA SER A 80 -0.08 -6.90 11.54
C SER A 80 1.14 -7.53 10.86
N LEU A 81 0.93 -8.57 10.04
CA LEU A 81 1.98 -9.24 9.27
C LEU A 81 2.59 -8.29 8.23
N LEU A 82 1.78 -7.49 7.55
CA LEU A 82 2.29 -6.46 6.64
C LEU A 82 3.18 -5.45 7.38
N GLY A 83 2.81 -5.07 8.60
CA GLY A 83 3.66 -4.22 9.44
C GLY A 83 4.94 -4.90 9.93
N GLU A 84 4.91 -6.19 10.22
CA GLU A 84 6.12 -6.97 10.52
C GLU A 84 7.08 -6.95 9.32
N VAL A 85 6.56 -7.20 8.11
CA VAL A 85 7.33 -7.18 6.88
C VAL A 85 7.98 -5.82 6.65
N VAL A 86 7.21 -4.73 6.74
CA VAL A 86 7.74 -3.37 6.58
C VAL A 86 8.77 -3.05 7.66
N PHE A 87 8.53 -3.45 8.91
CA PHE A 87 9.51 -3.31 9.99
C PHE A 87 10.82 -4.02 9.65
N ASN A 88 10.77 -5.29 9.28
CA ASN A 88 11.96 -6.11 9.00
C ASN A 88 12.82 -5.51 7.88
N VAL A 89 12.18 -5.09 6.78
CA VAL A 89 12.89 -4.52 5.63
C VAL A 89 13.42 -3.12 5.94
N CYS A 90 12.56 -2.20 6.39
CA CYS A 90 12.95 -0.81 6.58
C CYS A 90 13.98 -0.62 7.71
N SER A 91 13.87 -1.37 8.81
CA SER A 91 14.85 -1.30 9.90
C SER A 91 16.22 -1.88 9.51
N GLY A 92 16.26 -2.82 8.56
CA GLY A 92 17.51 -3.36 8.01
C GLY A 92 18.17 -2.46 6.96
N GLN A 93 17.40 -1.61 6.28
CA GLN A 93 17.90 -0.76 5.19
C GLN A 93 18.26 0.66 5.60
N ASP A 94 17.55 1.24 6.57
CA ASP A 94 17.79 2.61 7.02
C ASP A 94 18.03 2.63 8.55
N PRO A 95 19.24 2.99 9.03
CA PRO A 95 19.53 3.08 10.45
C PRO A 95 18.72 4.18 11.17
N ALA A 96 18.09 5.10 10.44
CA ALA A 96 17.19 6.10 10.99
C ALA A 96 15.76 5.58 11.19
N PHE A 97 15.45 4.32 10.85
CA PHE A 97 14.15 3.72 11.14
C PHE A 97 13.80 3.87 12.62
N LEU A 98 12.57 4.31 12.89
CA LEU A 98 12.09 4.59 14.24
C LEU A 98 11.02 3.59 14.67
N ARG A 99 9.93 3.46 13.90
CA ARG A 99 8.76 2.63 14.27
C ARG A 99 7.81 2.43 13.08
N ILE A 100 6.82 1.57 13.30
CA ILE A 100 5.63 1.45 12.44
C ILE A 100 4.44 2.21 13.03
N ASN A 101 3.60 2.78 12.18
CA ASN A 101 2.23 3.21 12.48
C ASN A 101 1.24 2.39 11.66
N TYR A 102 0.14 2.01 12.29
CA TYR A 102 -1.00 1.35 11.65
C TYR A 102 -2.19 2.30 11.71
N GLU A 103 -2.85 2.54 10.58
CA GLU A 103 -4.02 3.40 10.52
C GLU A 103 -5.13 2.71 9.71
N VAL A 104 -6.36 2.66 10.25
CA VAL A 104 -7.57 2.24 9.52
C VAL A 104 -8.52 3.43 9.59
N LEU A 105 -8.67 4.15 8.48
CA LEU A 105 -9.35 5.45 8.43
C LEU A 105 -10.63 5.38 7.59
N GLY A 106 -10.53 5.51 6.27
CA GLY A 106 -11.65 5.37 5.34
C GLY A 106 -12.42 6.65 4.97
N ASN A 107 -12.03 7.84 5.44
CA ASN A 107 -12.83 9.06 5.20
C ASN A 107 -12.97 9.45 3.71
N SER A 108 -11.90 9.26 2.91
CA SER A 108 -11.84 9.69 1.50
C SER A 108 -12.05 8.57 0.49
N TYR A 109 -11.79 7.32 0.89
CA TYR A 109 -11.96 6.12 0.07
C TYR A 109 -12.76 5.12 0.91
N HIS A 110 -14.05 4.96 0.57
CA HIS A 110 -15.05 4.23 1.35
C HIS A 110 -14.99 2.74 1.02
N HIS A 111 -13.89 2.12 1.46
CA HIS A 111 -13.62 0.70 1.36
C HIS A 111 -12.61 0.35 2.44
N LEU A 112 -12.75 -0.79 3.11
CA LEU A 112 -11.90 -1.15 4.23
C LEU A 112 -10.45 -1.34 3.76
N HIS A 113 -9.56 -0.49 4.28
CA HIS A 113 -8.12 -0.59 4.05
C HIS A 113 -7.34 -0.18 5.30
N GLY A 114 -6.16 -0.77 5.46
CA GLY A 114 -5.22 -0.48 6.55
C GLY A 114 -3.90 0.04 6.00
N HIS A 115 -3.43 1.16 6.53
CA HIS A 115 -2.15 1.77 6.20
C HIS A 115 -1.07 1.25 7.15
N VAL A 116 0.11 0.99 6.59
CA VAL A 116 1.34 0.67 7.33
C VAL A 116 2.39 1.70 6.94
N HIS A 117 2.76 2.56 7.88
CA HIS A 117 3.75 3.61 7.68
C HIS A 117 5.02 3.32 8.47
N ALA A 118 6.16 3.20 7.78
CA ALA A 118 7.46 3.34 8.42
C ALA A 118 7.71 4.81 8.81
N ARG A 119 8.23 5.01 10.02
CA ARG A 119 8.57 6.33 10.58
C ARG A 119 10.07 6.39 10.84
N TYR A 120 10.64 7.58 10.80
CA TYR A 120 12.08 7.79 10.78
C TYR A 120 12.55 8.94 11.68
N TYR A 121 13.78 8.86 12.18
CA TYR A 121 14.40 9.89 13.00
C TYR A 121 14.80 11.15 12.20
N TRP A 122 14.93 11.05 10.88
CA TRP A 122 15.19 12.22 10.03
C TRP A 122 13.92 13.05 9.77
N GLU A 123 12.73 12.54 10.08
CA GLU A 123 11.49 13.32 10.02
C GLU A 123 11.62 14.57 10.89
N SER A 124 11.03 15.69 10.46
CA SER A 124 11.02 16.91 11.27
C SER A 124 10.33 16.66 12.61
N GLY A 125 10.77 17.36 13.67
CA GLY A 125 10.16 17.21 14.99
C GLY A 125 8.67 17.59 15.03
N GLU A 126 8.23 18.45 14.10
CA GLU A 126 6.83 18.86 13.93
C GLU A 126 5.94 17.68 13.52
N PHE A 127 6.42 16.83 12.61
CA PHE A 127 5.61 15.75 12.04
C PHE A 127 5.85 14.38 12.69
N ARG A 128 7.04 14.15 13.25
CA ARG A 128 7.41 12.86 13.87
C ARG A 128 6.47 12.42 14.99
N GLY A 129 5.87 13.37 15.71
CA GLY A 129 4.97 13.13 16.84
C GLY A 129 3.49 13.04 16.48
N VAL A 130 3.12 13.21 15.22
CA VAL A 130 1.72 13.27 14.76
C VAL A 130 1.45 12.25 13.63
N PRO A 131 0.16 11.98 13.31
CA PRO A 131 -0.18 11.13 12.17
C PRO A 131 0.36 11.65 10.84
N VAL A 132 0.63 10.74 9.91
CA VAL A 132 1.26 11.06 8.61
C VAL A 132 0.43 12.04 7.79
N TRP A 133 -0.89 12.03 7.88
CA TRP A 133 -1.75 12.96 7.15
C TRP A 133 -1.64 14.44 7.61
N ARG A 134 -0.84 14.74 8.64
CA ARG A 134 -0.53 16.12 9.05
C ARG A 134 0.58 16.78 8.22
N TYR A 135 1.37 15.99 7.48
CA TYR A 135 2.24 16.54 6.45
C TYR A 135 1.37 17.22 5.37
N PRO A 136 1.78 18.39 4.83
CA PRO A 136 1.08 19.04 3.73
C PRO A 136 0.95 18.10 2.52
N ASP A 137 -0.17 18.19 1.80
CA ASP A 137 -0.35 17.39 0.57
C ASP A 137 0.72 17.70 -0.48
N SER A 138 1.17 18.96 -0.54
CA SER A 138 2.28 19.38 -1.40
C SER A 138 3.61 18.72 -1.08
N ASP A 139 3.74 18.15 0.12
CA ASP A 139 4.91 17.38 0.55
C ASP A 139 4.63 15.89 0.33
N ARG A 140 3.55 15.35 0.91
CA ARG A 140 3.21 13.92 0.79
C ARG A 140 3.07 13.44 -0.65
N PHE A 141 2.54 14.25 -1.55
CA PHE A 141 2.30 13.88 -2.95
C PHE A 141 3.18 14.68 -3.91
N ALA A 142 4.30 15.21 -3.42
CA ALA A 142 5.28 15.87 -4.28
C ALA A 142 5.79 14.87 -5.36
N PRO A 143 5.97 15.29 -6.62
CA PRO A 143 6.37 14.38 -7.71
C PRO A 143 7.67 13.61 -7.44
N GLU A 144 8.59 14.17 -6.65
CA GLU A 144 9.82 13.52 -6.21
C GLU A 144 9.61 12.32 -5.29
N HIS A 145 8.39 12.12 -4.78
CA HIS A 145 8.02 11.01 -3.91
C HIS A 145 7.12 9.99 -4.61
N ASP A 146 6.75 10.19 -5.87
CA ASP A 146 5.98 9.20 -6.62
C ASP A 146 6.76 7.89 -6.75
N ALA A 147 6.11 6.77 -6.42
CA ALA A 147 6.73 5.46 -6.37
C ALA A 147 7.24 4.97 -7.75
N THR A 148 6.69 5.49 -8.85
CA THR A 148 6.91 4.94 -10.20
C THR A 148 7.56 5.91 -11.18
N SER A 149 7.43 7.21 -10.93
CA SER A 149 7.82 8.26 -11.89
C SER A 149 8.78 9.30 -11.32
N SER A 150 9.08 9.23 -10.02
CA SER A 150 10.08 10.11 -9.40
C SER A 150 11.50 9.78 -9.84
N PRO A 151 12.47 10.71 -9.64
CA PRO A 151 13.90 10.41 -9.82
C PRO A 151 14.43 9.27 -8.92
N ALA A 152 13.65 8.85 -7.92
CA ALA A 152 13.99 7.76 -7.01
C ALA A 152 13.22 6.46 -7.32
N ALA A 153 12.48 6.38 -8.44
CA ALA A 153 11.66 5.23 -8.81
C ALA A 153 12.41 3.89 -8.72
N ASP A 154 13.64 3.79 -9.24
CA ASP A 154 14.45 2.56 -9.15
C ASP A 154 14.71 2.13 -7.70
N LYS A 155 14.88 3.09 -6.78
CA LYS A 155 15.05 2.80 -5.34
C LYS A 155 13.74 2.35 -4.70
N HIS A 156 12.62 2.95 -5.10
CA HIS A 156 11.30 2.57 -4.63
C HIS A 156 10.89 1.18 -5.14
N GLU A 157 11.24 0.84 -6.39
CA GLU A 157 11.08 -0.49 -6.93
C GLU A 157 11.91 -1.51 -6.16
N ALA A 158 13.20 -1.25 -5.93
CA ALA A 158 14.05 -2.14 -5.13
C ALA A 158 13.53 -2.34 -3.69
N LEU A 159 12.97 -1.29 -3.08
CA LEU A 159 12.34 -1.38 -1.77
C LEU A 159 11.04 -2.21 -1.82
N ARG A 160 10.18 -1.98 -2.82
CA ARG A 160 8.96 -2.76 -3.05
C ARG A 160 9.29 -4.24 -3.26
N ASP A 161 10.33 -4.56 -4.03
CA ASP A 161 10.76 -5.94 -4.28
C ASP A 161 11.26 -6.60 -3.00
N ALA A 162 12.03 -5.90 -2.18
CA ALA A 162 12.48 -6.40 -0.88
C ALA A 162 11.31 -6.67 0.08
N ILE A 163 10.34 -5.75 0.15
CA ILE A 163 9.10 -5.91 0.93
C ILE A 163 8.29 -7.08 0.40
N THR A 164 8.16 -7.23 -0.92
CA THR A 164 7.41 -8.32 -1.55
C THR A 164 8.04 -9.68 -1.26
N ALA A 165 9.37 -9.78 -1.35
CA ALA A 165 10.10 -11.00 -1.02
C ALA A 165 9.93 -11.38 0.47
N GLU A 166 10.04 -10.41 1.37
CA GLU A 166 9.83 -10.63 2.80
C GLU A 166 8.37 -10.97 3.12
N LEU A 167 7.41 -10.35 2.44
CA LEU A 167 5.99 -10.66 2.57
C LEU A 167 5.73 -12.11 2.23
N HIS A 168 6.23 -12.61 1.10
CA HIS A 168 6.10 -14.01 0.73
C HIS A 168 6.71 -14.94 1.80
N ARG A 169 7.86 -14.59 2.38
CA ARG A 169 8.49 -15.38 3.45
C ARG A 169 7.63 -15.45 4.71
N VAL A 170 7.13 -14.30 5.17
CA VAL A 170 6.31 -14.18 6.39
C VAL A 170 4.99 -14.91 6.23
N ILE A 171 4.25 -14.66 5.14
CA ILE A 171 2.93 -15.30 4.95
C ILE A 171 3.05 -16.81 4.75
N THR A 172 4.11 -17.31 4.10
CA THR A 172 4.36 -18.76 3.99
C THR A 172 4.54 -19.43 5.36
N THR A 173 5.00 -18.68 6.37
CA THR A 173 5.19 -19.20 7.73
C THR A 173 3.95 -19.04 8.58
N ALA A 174 3.20 -17.96 8.38
CA ALA A 174 2.01 -17.63 9.16
C ALA A 174 0.76 -18.42 8.75
N TYR A 175 0.74 -18.89 7.49
CA TYR A 175 -0.40 -19.58 6.90
C TYR A 175 -0.26 -21.10 6.95
#